data_AF-T1AC64-F1
#
_entry.id   AF-T1AC64-F1
#
_cell.length_a   1.000
_cell.length_b   1.000
_cell.length_c   1.000
_cell.angle_alpha   90.00
_cell.angle_beta   90.00
_cell.angle_gamma   90.00
#
_symmetry.space_group_name_H-M   'P 1'
#
loop_
_entity.id
_entity.type
_entity.pdbx_description
1 polymer ?
#
loop_
_entity_poly.entity_id
_entity_poly.type
_entity_poly.pdbx_seq_one_letter_code
_entity_poly.pdbx_strand_id
1 'polypeptide(L)'
;MSNENTGKTVRFTRPAGTPLSADERAQLAALKTRAIDLSDMPESPADAEWMQFVPEVKRTKQLVSLRLDPDVLEYFRHTGTRYQTKINQVLRTYMQAHTGKQP
;
A
#
# COMPACT_ATOMS: atom_id res chain seq x y z
N MET A 1 -30.88 14.66 -27.91
CA MET A 1 -29.49 15.15 -27.79
C MET A 1 -28.80 14.26 -26.76
N SER A 2 -28.33 13.08 -27.19
CA SER A 2 -27.77 12.05 -26.30
C SER A 2 -26.26 12.19 -26.27
N ASN A 3 -25.66 12.32 -25.07
CA ASN A 3 -24.24 12.59 -24.90
C ASN A 3 -23.44 11.27 -24.84
N GLU A 4 -22.55 11.05 -25.81
CA GLU A 4 -21.91 9.77 -26.16
C GLU A 4 -20.69 9.37 -25.31
N ASN A 5 -20.46 9.95 -24.13
CA ASN A 5 -19.13 9.90 -23.50
C ASN A 5 -18.99 9.10 -22.17
N THR A 6 -19.95 8.26 -21.79
CA THR A 6 -19.99 7.57 -20.48
C THR A 6 -19.00 6.39 -20.32
N GLY A 7 -18.07 6.17 -21.25
CA GLY A 7 -17.11 5.04 -21.21
C GLY A 7 -15.62 5.40 -21.19
N LYS A 8 -15.26 6.69 -21.21
CA LYS A 8 -13.84 7.09 -21.32
C LYS A 8 -13.24 7.39 -19.94
N THR A 9 -12.32 6.54 -19.49
CA THR A 9 -11.43 6.85 -18.38
C THR A 9 -10.57 8.06 -18.75
N VAL A 10 -10.84 9.21 -18.13
CA VAL A 10 -10.02 10.41 -18.29
C VAL A 10 -8.81 10.29 -17.38
N ARG A 11 -7.62 10.06 -17.96
CA ARG A 11 -6.35 10.12 -17.23
C ARG A 11 -5.83 11.56 -17.29
N PHE A 12 -5.90 12.28 -16.18
CA PHE A 12 -5.32 13.60 -16.04
C PHE A 12 -4.05 13.53 -15.18
N THR A 13 -2.92 13.92 -15.75
CA THR A 13 -1.66 14.09 -15.01
C THR A 13 -1.45 15.59 -14.80
N ARG A 14 -1.57 16.06 -13.55
CA ARG A 14 -1.26 17.45 -13.23
C ARG A 14 0.25 17.66 -13.37
N PRO A 15 0.73 18.59 -14.22
CA PRO A 15 2.14 18.93 -14.26
C PRO A 15 2.56 19.52 -12.90
N ALA A 16 3.66 19.01 -12.34
CA ALA A 16 4.16 19.49 -11.06
C ALA A 16 4.81 20.87 -11.24
N GLY A 17 4.42 21.83 -10.40
CA GLY A 17 5.12 23.11 -10.29
C GLY A 17 4.51 24.31 -11.00
N THR A 18 3.33 24.19 -11.64
CA THR A 18 2.63 25.39 -12.14
C THR A 18 2.07 26.19 -10.95
N PRO A 19 2.57 27.41 -10.66
CA PRO A 19 1.97 28.24 -9.64
C PRO A 19 0.57 28.67 -10.09
N LEU A 20 -0.39 28.74 -9.14
CA LEU A 20 -1.72 29.25 -9.46
C LEU A 20 -1.61 30.67 -10.02
N SER A 21 -2.34 30.93 -11.11
CA SER A 21 -2.49 32.26 -11.70
C SER A 21 -3.21 33.22 -10.74
N ALA A 22 -3.12 34.53 -11.00
CA ALA A 22 -3.82 35.53 -10.19
C ALA A 22 -5.33 35.31 -10.18
N ASP A 23 -5.90 34.93 -11.32
CA ASP A 23 -7.32 34.66 -11.49
C ASP A 23 -7.75 33.40 -10.74
N GLU A 24 -6.97 32.33 -10.78
CA GLU A 24 -7.24 31.10 -10.04
C GLU A 24 -7.17 31.34 -8.52
N ARG A 25 -6.24 32.18 -8.06
CA ARG A 25 -6.16 32.59 -6.65
C ARG A 25 -7.37 33.43 -6.23
N ALA A 26 -7.84 34.35 -7.08
CA ALA A 26 -9.03 35.14 -6.84
C ALA A 26 -10.29 34.27 -6.76
N GLN A 27 -10.41 33.28 -7.64
CA GLN A 27 -11.49 32.28 -7.59
C GLN A 27 -11.44 31.45 -6.31
N LEU A 28 -10.25 30.97 -5.90
CA LEU A 28 -10.09 30.25 -4.64
C LEU A 28 -10.45 31.12 -3.42
N ALA A 29 -10.08 32.40 -3.44
CA ALA A 29 -10.45 33.34 -2.39
C ALA A 29 -11.97 33.54 -2.31
N ALA A 30 -12.65 33.68 -3.44
CA ALA A 30 -14.11 33.76 -3.48
C ALA A 30 -14.79 32.48 -2.97
N LEU A 31 -14.24 31.30 -3.29
CA LEU A 31 -14.74 30.01 -2.80
C LEU A 31 -14.52 29.78 -1.30
N LYS A 32 -13.51 30.40 -0.68
CA LYS A 32 -13.29 30.32 0.76
C LYS A 32 -14.34 31.09 1.58
N THR A 33 -14.97 32.10 0.99
CA THR A 33 -15.92 32.98 1.67
C THR A 33 -17.33 32.39 1.75
N ARG A 34 -17.65 31.38 0.94
CA ARG A 34 -18.97 30.71 0.99
C ARG A 34 -19.06 29.79 2.22
N ALA A 35 -20.25 29.71 2.83
CA ALA A 35 -20.52 28.71 3.86
C ALA A 35 -20.44 27.29 3.26
N ILE A 36 -19.85 26.36 4.01
CA ILE A 36 -19.82 24.93 3.65
C ILE A 36 -21.16 24.33 4.10
N ASP A 37 -21.87 23.70 3.17
CA ASP A 37 -23.06 22.90 3.49
C ASP A 37 -22.62 21.55 4.07
N LEU A 38 -23.13 21.21 5.25
CA LEU A 38 -22.85 19.98 6.01
C LEU A 38 -24.12 19.15 6.25
N SER A 39 -25.19 19.42 5.51
CA SER A 39 -26.48 18.74 5.70
C SER A 39 -26.44 17.23 5.42
N ASP A 40 -25.50 16.77 4.58
CA ASP A 40 -25.30 15.38 4.20
C ASP A 40 -24.21 14.65 5.00
N MET A 41 -23.26 15.39 5.59
CA MET A 41 -22.13 14.83 6.31
C MET A 41 -21.76 15.67 7.55
N PRO A 42 -21.75 15.06 8.76
CA PRO A 42 -21.40 15.78 9.97
C PRO A 42 -19.94 16.25 9.97
N GLU A 43 -19.67 17.33 10.71
CA GLU A 43 -18.32 17.84 10.90
C GLU A 43 -17.43 16.79 11.59
N SER A 44 -16.17 16.68 11.14
CA SER A 44 -15.19 15.82 11.81
C SER A 44 -14.89 16.37 13.21
N PRO A 45 -14.91 15.55 14.27
CA PRO A 45 -14.65 16.02 15.61
C PRO A 45 -13.20 16.48 15.77
N ALA A 46 -12.94 17.39 16.72
CA ALA A 46 -11.62 17.98 16.92
C ALA A 46 -10.53 16.95 17.32
N ASP A 47 -10.96 15.81 17.85
CA ASP A 47 -10.15 14.66 18.24
C ASP A 47 -10.20 13.51 17.22
N ALA A 48 -10.63 13.77 15.98
CA ALA A 48 -10.67 12.77 14.92
C ALA A 48 -9.27 12.16 14.68
N GLU A 49 -9.06 10.95 15.18
CA GLU A 49 -7.87 10.15 14.91
C GLU A 49 -8.00 9.48 13.54
N TRP A 50 -7.42 10.13 12.54
CA TRP A 50 -7.27 9.54 11.22
C TRP A 50 -6.24 8.42 11.30
N MET A 51 -6.67 7.20 10.95
CA MET A 51 -5.78 6.03 10.97
C MET A 51 -4.63 6.24 9.97
N GLN A 52 -3.44 6.56 10.49
CA GLN A 52 -2.23 6.58 9.70
C GLN A 52 -1.84 5.14 9.41
N PHE A 53 -2.10 4.69 8.19
CA PHE A 53 -1.58 3.42 7.71
C PHE A 53 -0.06 3.56 7.59
N VAL A 54 0.66 3.16 8.64
CA VAL A 54 2.10 2.91 8.53
C VAL A 54 2.22 1.56 7.84
N PRO A 55 2.67 1.51 6.56
CA PRO A 55 2.90 0.22 5.93
C PRO A 55 3.95 -0.51 6.75
N GLU A 56 3.58 -1.66 7.30
CA GLU A 56 4.52 -2.55 7.97
C GLU A 56 5.68 -2.79 7.00
N VAL A 57 6.88 -2.34 7.38
CA VAL A 57 8.08 -2.53 6.57
C VAL A 57 8.39 -4.02 6.60
N LYS A 58 7.78 -4.77 5.68
CA LYS A 58 8.05 -6.19 5.50
C LYS A 58 9.53 -6.32 5.20
N ARG A 59 10.29 -6.90 6.13
CA ARG A 59 11.68 -7.30 5.87
C ARG A 59 11.70 -8.15 4.61
N THR A 60 12.26 -7.60 3.54
CA THR A 60 12.37 -8.30 2.27
C THR A 60 13.29 -9.50 2.43
N LYS A 61 12.89 -10.63 1.85
CA LYS A 61 13.73 -11.83 1.85
C LYS A 61 15.01 -11.51 1.09
N GLN A 62 16.17 -11.81 1.69
CA GLN A 62 17.44 -11.69 0.98
C GLN A 62 17.64 -12.90 0.08
N LEU A 63 18.03 -12.66 -1.17
CA LEU A 63 18.37 -13.72 -2.11
C LEU A 63 19.77 -14.24 -1.75
N VAL A 64 19.85 -15.50 -1.34
CA VAL A 64 21.11 -16.18 -1.01
C VAL A 64 21.21 -17.48 -1.79
N SER A 65 22.42 -17.87 -2.18
CA SER A 65 22.69 -19.16 -2.80
C SER A 65 23.04 -20.18 -1.71
N LEU A 66 22.10 -21.09 -1.42
CA LEU A 66 22.26 -22.17 -0.43
C LEU A 66 22.27 -23.51 -1.16
N ARG A 67 23.22 -24.38 -0.83
CA ARG A 67 23.24 -25.78 -1.29
C ARG A 67 22.39 -26.62 -0.35
N LEU A 68 21.50 -27.43 -0.91
CA LEU A 68 20.67 -28.40 -0.21
C LEU A 68 20.90 -29.77 -0.83
N ASP A 69 20.78 -30.81 -0.02
CA ASP A 69 20.85 -32.18 -0.51
C ASP A 69 19.68 -32.47 -1.48
N PRO A 70 19.89 -33.33 -2.49
CA PRO A 70 18.93 -33.56 -3.55
C PRO A 70 17.62 -34.18 -3.04
N ASP A 71 17.69 -35.07 -2.05
CA ASP A 71 16.55 -35.72 -1.40
C ASP A 71 15.68 -34.74 -0.61
N VAL A 72 16.31 -33.82 0.14
CA VAL A 72 15.63 -32.73 0.85
C VAL A 72 14.90 -31.83 -0.15
N LEU A 73 15.58 -31.47 -1.23
CA LEU A 73 15.01 -30.62 -2.28
C LEU A 73 13.83 -31.30 -2.98
N GLU A 74 13.94 -32.61 -3.26
CA GLU A 74 12.88 -33.41 -3.86
C GLU A 74 11.66 -33.51 -2.94
N TYR A 75 11.85 -33.79 -1.65
CA TYR A 75 10.80 -33.82 -0.64
C TYR A 75 9.97 -32.52 -0.63
N PHE A 76 10.64 -31.36 -0.60
CA PHE A 76 9.95 -30.08 -0.61
C PHE A 76 9.28 -29.77 -1.95
N ARG A 77 9.86 -30.20 -3.08
CA ARG A 77 9.25 -30.03 -4.42
C ARG A 77 7.94 -30.80 -4.56
N HIS A 78 7.84 -31.99 -3.97
CA HIS A 78 6.57 -32.73 -3.93
C HIS A 78 5.46 -31.97 -3.19
N THR A 79 5.80 -31.03 -2.30
CA THR A 79 4.82 -30.23 -1.57
C THR A 79 4.26 -29.02 -2.35
N GLY A 80 4.65 -28.84 -3.62
CA GLY A 80 4.04 -27.91 -4.59
C GLY A 80 4.81 -26.61 -4.85
N THR A 81 4.18 -25.67 -5.59
CA THR A 81 4.76 -24.46 -6.19
C THR A 81 5.44 -23.49 -5.20
N ARG A 82 5.22 -23.64 -3.89
CA ARG A 82 5.78 -22.79 -2.83
C ARG A 82 6.82 -23.47 -1.95
N TYR A 83 7.48 -24.50 -2.46
CA TYR A 83 8.48 -25.30 -1.72
C TYR A 83 9.58 -24.44 -1.06
N GLN A 84 10.10 -23.41 -1.74
CA GLN A 84 11.09 -22.48 -1.17
C GLN A 84 10.56 -21.72 0.06
N THR A 85 9.27 -21.37 0.07
CA THR A 85 8.65 -20.71 1.23
C THR A 85 8.52 -21.68 2.40
N LYS A 86 8.24 -22.96 2.13
CA LYS A 86 8.20 -24.02 3.15
C LYS A 86 9.58 -24.27 3.76
N ILE A 87 10.62 -24.35 2.94
CA ILE A 87 12.02 -24.46 3.41
C ILE A 87 12.33 -23.31 4.37
N ASN A 88 12.05 -22.07 3.98
CA ASN A 88 12.31 -20.92 4.83
C ASN A 88 11.50 -20.94 6.15
N GLN A 89 10.27 -21.47 6.15
CA GLN A 89 9.45 -21.61 7.35
C GLN A 89 10.07 -22.63 8.32
N VAL A 90 10.53 -23.78 7.82
CA VAL A 90 11.22 -24.79 8.64
C VAL A 90 12.49 -24.23 9.26
N LEU A 91 13.31 -23.53 8.47
CA LEU A 91 14.53 -22.87 8.96
C LEU A 91 14.21 -21.82 10.05
N ARG A 92 13.12 -21.07 9.89
CA ARG A 92 12.68 -20.10 10.90
C ARG A 92 12.25 -20.80 12.20
N THR A 93 11.44 -21.85 12.11
CA THR A 93 11.02 -22.62 13.29
C THR A 93 12.21 -23.22 14.01
N TYR A 94 13.17 -23.79 13.27
CA TYR A 94 14.41 -24.30 13.82
C TYR A 94 15.19 -23.20 14.55
N MET A 95 15.40 -22.04 13.90
CA MET A 95 16.07 -20.89 14.51
C MET A 95 15.39 -20.46 15.81
N GLN A 96 14.06 -20.32 15.82
CA GLN A 96 13.29 -19.90 17.00
C GLN A 96 13.43 -20.89 18.16
N ALA A 97 13.34 -22.19 17.87
CA ALA A 97 13.52 -23.24 18.88
C ALA A 97 14.91 -23.21 19.53
N HIS A 98 15.94 -22.78 18.81
CA HIS A 98 17.34 -22.81 19.27
C HIS A 98 17.86 -21.47 19.81
N THR A 99 17.20 -20.34 19.51
CA THR A 99 17.69 -19.01 19.93
C THR A 99 16.90 -18.39 21.07
N GLY A 100 15.77 -18.97 21.50
CA GLY A 100 14.92 -18.45 22.58
C GLY A 100 14.35 -17.04 22.35
N LYS A 101 14.73 -16.39 21.24
CA LYS A 101 14.25 -15.09 20.81
C LYS A 101 12.99 -15.29 19.99
N GLN A 102 11.85 -15.04 20.63
CA GLN A 102 10.64 -14.71 19.92
C GLN A 102 10.81 -13.33 19.25
N PRO A 103 10.25 -13.14 18.04
CA PRO A 103 10.42 -11.92 17.26
C PRO A 103 9.83 -10.68 17.93
#